data_AF-A0A925QN88-F1
#
_entry.id   AF-A0A925QN88-F1
#
_cell.length_a   1.000
_cell.length_b   1.000
_cell.length_c   1.000
_cell.angle_alpha   90.00
_cell.angle_beta   90.00
_cell.angle_gamma   90.00
#
_symmetry.space_group_name_H-M   'P 1'
#
loop_
_entity.id
_entity.type
_entity.pdbx_description
1 polymer ?
#
loop_
_entity_poly.entity_id
_entity_poly.type
_entity_poly.pdbx_seq_one_letter_code
_entity_poly.pdbx_strand_id
1 'polypeptide(L)'
;MRVEREMHEDPKEVAEHVMLVDLGRNDVGRISTPGSVRVNERMMTERYSHVMHIVSEVTGRLADGKSALDAFASVFPAGTLSG
;
A
#
# COMPACT_ATOMS: atom_id res chain seq x y z
N MET A 1 -23.43 0.74 2.14
CA MET A 1 -23.34 2.16 2.54
C MET A 1 -22.95 2.32 4.01
N ARG A 2 -23.70 1.76 4.99
CA ARG A 2 -23.37 1.94 6.42
C ARG A 2 -22.03 1.33 6.86
N VAL A 3 -21.79 0.05 6.53
CA VAL A 3 -20.58 -0.69 6.96
C VAL A 3 -19.30 -0.09 6.35
N GLU A 4 -19.37 0.37 5.10
CA GLU A 4 -18.26 1.08 4.45
C GLU A 4 -17.93 2.39 5.15
N ARG A 5 -18.94 3.18 5.51
CA ARG A 5 -18.73 4.42 6.25
C ARG A 5 -18.12 4.16 7.62
N GLU A 6 -18.60 3.14 8.33
CA GLU A 6 -18.05 2.72 9.62
C GLU A 6 -16.58 2.29 9.50
N MET A 7 -16.18 1.62 8.41
CA MET A 7 -14.79 1.23 8.15
C MET A 7 -13.87 2.44 7.93
N HIS A 8 -14.32 3.46 7.20
CA HIS A 8 -13.56 4.71 6.97
C HIS A 8 -13.53 5.65 8.18
N GLU A 9 -14.53 5.55 9.05
CA GLU A 9 -14.64 6.37 10.27
C GLU A 9 -13.99 5.70 11.50
N ASP A 10 -13.63 4.41 11.43
CA ASP A 10 -12.96 3.69 12.51
C ASP A 10 -11.49 4.13 12.62
N PRO A 11 -11.09 4.82 13.71
CA PRO A 11 -9.72 5.30 13.88
C PRO A 11 -8.68 4.18 13.90
N LYS A 12 -9.05 2.96 14.33
CA LYS A 12 -8.15 1.81 14.37
C LYS A 12 -7.83 1.34 12.94
N GLU A 13 -8.84 1.10 12.13
CA GLU A 13 -8.68 0.61 10.75
C GLU A 13 -7.94 1.65 9.89
N VAL A 14 -8.24 2.94 10.07
CA VAL A 14 -7.51 4.03 9.42
C VAL A 14 -6.04 4.06 9.83
N ALA A 15 -5.73 3.92 11.12
CA ALA A 15 -4.35 3.94 11.62
C ALA A 15 -3.54 2.74 11.10
N GLU A 16 -4.13 1.55 11.13
CA GLU A 16 -3.52 0.32 10.60
C GLU A 16 -3.25 0.46 9.09
N HIS A 17 -4.21 0.99 8.33
CA HIS A 17 -4.03 1.22 6.91
C HIS A 17 -2.92 2.24 6.59
N VAL A 18 -2.86 3.36 7.32
CA VAL A 18 -1.81 4.39 7.13
C VAL A 18 -0.43 3.79 7.40
N MET A 19 -0.28 3.02 8.48
CA MET A 19 0.96 2.34 8.81
C MET A 19 1.44 1.44 7.65
N LEU A 20 0.52 0.64 7.09
CA LEU A 20 0.83 -0.24 5.97
C LEU A 20 1.17 0.52 4.69
N VAL A 21 0.52 1.66 4.42
CA VAL A 21 0.89 2.54 3.31
C VAL A 21 2.29 3.09 3.47
N ASP A 22 2.66 3.52 4.68
CA ASP A 22 4.01 4.03 4.94
C ASP A 22 5.08 2.94 4.85
N LEU A 23 4.77 1.71 5.27
CA LEU A 23 5.62 0.54 5.02
C LEU A 23 5.80 0.31 3.52
N GLY A 24 4.71 0.26 2.75
CA GLY A 24 4.78 0.10 1.28
C GLY A 24 5.58 1.22 0.60
N ARG A 25 5.48 2.46 1.08
CA ARG A 25 6.31 3.58 0.61
C ARG A 25 7.79 3.37 0.92
N ASN A 26 8.12 2.80 2.09
CA ASN A 26 9.49 2.46 2.43
C ASN A 26 10.04 1.41 1.48
N ASP A 27 9.30 0.33 1.27
CA ASP A 27 9.72 -0.82 0.48
C ASP A 27 9.89 -0.47 -1.01
N VAL A 28 8.92 0.26 -1.58
CA VAL A 28 9.02 0.80 -2.94
C VAL A 28 10.16 1.83 -3.03
N GLY A 29 10.36 2.64 -1.99
CA GLY A 29 11.40 3.67 -1.95
C GLY A 29 12.82 3.13 -2.02
N ARG A 30 13.10 1.96 -1.44
CA ARG A 30 14.44 1.33 -1.46
C ARG A 30 14.92 0.99 -2.86
N ILE A 31 14.00 0.77 -3.80
CA ILE A 31 14.32 0.32 -5.16
C ILE A 31 13.95 1.33 -6.25
N SER A 32 13.40 2.48 -5.87
CA SER A 32 12.92 3.49 -6.81
C SER A 32 13.88 4.67 -6.96
N THR A 33 13.82 5.35 -8.10
CA THR A 33 14.50 6.64 -8.30
C THR A 33 14.03 7.64 -7.23
N PRO A 34 14.93 8.39 -6.57
CA PRO A 34 14.55 9.40 -5.58
C PRO A 34 13.50 10.39 -6.11
N GLY A 35 12.48 10.67 -5.30
CA GLY A 35 11.38 11.57 -5.67
C GLY A 35 10.32 10.98 -6.61
N SER A 36 10.47 9.73 -7.06
CA SER A 36 9.48 9.08 -7.93
C SER A 36 8.34 8.38 -7.19
N VAL A 37 8.51 8.09 -5.89
CA VAL A 37 7.51 7.38 -5.10
C VAL A 37 6.29 8.25 -4.85
N ARG A 38 5.10 7.74 -5.20
CA ARG A 38 3.81 8.42 -5.02
C ARG A 38 2.78 7.46 -4.45
N VAL A 39 1.80 8.03 -3.75
CA VAL A 39 0.58 7.34 -3.34
C VAL A 39 -0.54 7.91 -4.21
N ASN A 40 -0.99 7.15 -5.21
CA ASN A 40 -1.90 7.64 -6.24
C ASN A 40 -3.37 7.56 -5.80
N GLU A 41 -3.74 6.40 -5.24
CA GLU A 41 -5.07 6.15 -4.69
C GLU A 41 -4.94 6.00 -3.18
N ARG A 42 -5.66 6.83 -2.42
CA ARG A 42 -5.63 6.80 -0.96
C ARG A 42 -6.98 6.39 -0.43
N MET A 43 -7.00 5.32 0.35
CA MET A 43 -8.16 4.87 1.12
C MET A 43 -9.40 4.69 0.23
N MET A 44 -9.25 3.93 -0.84
CA MET A 44 -10.36 3.53 -1.70
C MET A 44 -11.04 2.27 -1.11
N THR A 45 -12.35 2.14 -1.27
CA THR A 45 -13.07 0.90 -0.93
C THR A 45 -13.03 -0.05 -2.12
N GLU A 46 -12.27 -1.14 -2.04
CA GLU A 46 -12.34 -2.24 -3.00
C GLU A 46 -13.36 -3.28 -2.55
N ARG A 47 -14.26 -3.70 -3.44
CA ARG A 47 -15.37 -4.61 -3.12
C ARG A 47 -15.17 -5.95 -3.80
N TYR A 48 -15.19 -7.01 -3.00
CA TYR A 48 -15.20 -8.40 -3.42
C TYR A 48 -16.59 -9.01 -3.18
N SER A 49 -16.80 -10.26 -3.59
CA SER A 49 -18.12 -10.92 -3.53
C SER A 49 -18.77 -10.92 -2.13
N HIS A 50 -17.97 -10.92 -1.07
CA HIS A 50 -18.46 -11.04 0.32
C HIS A 50 -17.81 -10.06 1.32
N VAL A 51 -16.76 -9.34 0.91
CA VAL A 51 -15.98 -8.45 1.78
C VAL A 51 -15.57 -7.19 1.04
N MET A 52 -15.13 -6.19 1.78
CA MET A 52 -14.53 -4.97 1.24
C MET A 52 -13.28 -4.62 2.03
N HIS A 53 -12.29 -4.03 1.37
CA HIS A 53 -11.05 -3.58 1.98
C HIS A 53 -10.83 -2.09 1.71
N ILE A 54 -10.21 -1.41 2.66
CA ILE A 54 -9.54 -0.13 2.38
C ILE A 54 -8.25 -0.47 1.62
N VAL A 55 -8.07 0.12 0.45
CA VAL A 55 -6.89 -0.07 -0.38
C VAL A 55 -6.24 1.27 -0.70
N SER A 56 -4.93 1.25 -0.87
CA SER A 56 -4.16 2.38 -1.38
C SER A 56 -3.11 1.87 -2.37
N GLU A 57 -2.84 2.66 -3.40
CA GLU A 57 -1.82 2.34 -4.39
C GLU A 57 -0.54 3.15 -4.13
N VAL A 58 0.58 2.45 -3.94
CA VAL A 58 1.92 3.04 -3.85
C VAL A 58 2.70 2.65 -5.12
N THR A 59 3.19 3.65 -5.85
CA THR A 59 3.96 3.45 -7.08
C THR A 59 5.29 4.17 -7.01
N GLY A 60 6.27 3.72 -7.79
CA GLY A 60 7.59 4.35 -7.92
C GLY A 60 8.21 4.00 -9.27
N ARG A 61 9.18 4.80 -9.72
CA ARG A 61 9.96 4.47 -10.92
C ARG A 61 11.16 3.64 -10.48
N LEU A 62 11.27 2.43 -11.01
CA LEU A 62 12.41 1.55 -10.73
C LEU A 62 13.74 2.27 -11.02
N ALA A 63 14.69 2.22 -10.08
CA ALA A 63 15.99 2.86 -10.23
C ALA A 63 16.83 2.21 -11.34
N ASP A 64 17.74 2.99 -11.94
CA ASP A 64 18.63 2.49 -12.99
C ASP A 64 19.45 1.28 -12.51
N GLY A 65 19.53 0.25 -13.34
CA GLY A 65 20.24 -0.99 -13.02
C GLY A 65 19.49 -1.95 -12.09
N LYS A 66 18.23 -1.66 -11.72
CA LYS A 66 17.36 -2.59 -10.99
C LYS A 66 16.44 -3.37 -11.93
N SER A 67 16.06 -4.57 -11.50
CA SER A 67 15.19 -5.48 -12.23
C SER A 67 13.86 -5.70 -11.51
N ALA A 68 12.92 -6.35 -12.20
CA ALA A 68 11.65 -6.75 -11.60
C ALA A 68 11.83 -7.73 -10.42
N LEU A 69 12.88 -8.55 -10.43
CA LEU A 69 13.17 -9.47 -9.33
C LEU A 69 13.67 -8.72 -8.09
N ASP A 70 14.45 -7.64 -8.27
CA ASP A 70 14.84 -6.77 -7.16
C ASP A 70 13.63 -6.05 -6.55
N ALA A 71 12.68 -5.63 -7.40
CA ALA A 71 11.44 -5.03 -6.94
C ALA A 71 10.61 -6.03 -6.12
N PHE A 72 10.46 -7.27 -6.60
CA PHE A 72 9.78 -8.33 -5.86
C PHE A 72 10.45 -8.60 -4.49
N ALA A 73 11.78 -8.74 -4.48
CA ALA A 73 12.52 -8.98 -3.24
C ALA A 73 12.41 -7.83 -2.24
N SER A 74 12.22 -6.59 -2.71
CA SER A 74 12.06 -5.42 -1.85
C SER A 74 10.72 -5.38 -1.11
N VAL A 75 9.67 -6.02 -1.66
CA VAL A 75 8.30 -5.98 -1.12
C VAL A 75 7.86 -7.32 -0.53
N PHE A 76 8.73 -8.32 -0.51
CA PHE A 76 8.41 -9.68 -0.07
C PHE A 76 9.04 -9.98 1.31
N PRO A 77 8.28 -10.55 2.27
CA PRO A 77 6.84 -10.81 2.22
C PRO A 77 6.03 -9.52 2.35
N ALA A 78 4.77 -9.54 1.91
CA ALA A 78 3.89 -8.38 2.02
C ALA A 78 3.67 -7.99 3.50
N GLY A 79 3.80 -6.70 3.81
CA GLY A 79 3.60 -6.18 5.17
C GLY A 79 2.24 -6.54 5.78
N THR A 80 1.18 -6.58 4.96
CA THR A 80 -0.17 -7.01 5.37
C THR A 80 -0.25 -8.47 5.85
N LEU A 81 0.77 -9.28 5.58
CA LEU A 81 0.86 -10.69 6.00
C LEU A 81 1.90 -10.92 7.11
N SER A 82 2.77 -9.94 7.38
CA SER A 82 3.85 -10.07 8.37
C SER A 82 3.70 -9.17 9.60
N GLY A 83 2.93 -8.07 9.49
CA GLY A 83 2.90 -7.00 10.50
C GLY A 83 3.94 -5.92 10.21
#